data_AF-A0A820QTU9-F1
#
_entry.id   AF-A0A820QTU9-F1
#
_cell.length_a   1.000
_cell.length_b   1.000
_cell.length_c   1.000
_cell.angle_alpha   90.00
_cell.angle_beta   90.00
_cell.angle_gamma   90.00
#
_symmetry.space_group_name_H-M   'P 1'
#
loop_
_entity.id
_entity.type
_entity.pdbx_description
1 polymer ?
#
loop_
_entity_poly.entity_id
_entity_poly.type
_entity_poly.pdbx_seq_one_letter_code
_entity_poly.pdbx_strand_id
1 'polypeptide(L)'
;DANATSSSELIFGGIDSTKYTGSITYIPVVLEGYWEFQMTQVTVGSTVISSSAYAIADTGTTLITGPTQQVTALNVALGGTYDSSSGMV
;
A
#
# COMPACT_ATOMS: atom_id res chain seq x y z
N ASP A 1 1.35 -19.97 18.42
CA ASP A 1 -0.07 -19.67 18.64
C ASP A 1 -0.88 -20.75 17.93
N ALA A 2 -1.73 -21.47 18.65
CA ALA A 2 -2.52 -22.60 18.16
C ALA A 2 -3.94 -22.18 17.72
N ASN A 3 -4.17 -20.88 17.48
CA ASN A 3 -5.44 -20.34 16.98
C ASN A 3 -5.31 -19.63 15.62
N ALA A 4 -4.30 -19.96 14.82
CA ALA A 4 -4.17 -19.43 13.47
C ALA A 4 -5.24 -20.05 12.55
N THR A 5 -6.31 -19.31 12.26
CA THR A 5 -7.09 -19.54 11.04
C THR A 5 -6.14 -19.37 9.85
N SER A 6 -5.71 -20.49 9.29
CA SER A 6 -4.61 -20.55 8.33
C SER A 6 -5.10 -20.07 6.95
N SER A 7 -5.11 -18.77 6.68
CA SER A 7 -5.60 -18.19 5.40
C SER A 7 -4.60 -17.37 4.61
N SER A 8 -3.32 -17.33 5.01
CA SER A 8 -2.23 -16.66 4.27
C SER A 8 -1.29 -17.69 3.65
N GLU A 9 -0.78 -17.41 2.45
CA GLU A 9 0.07 -18.33 1.69
C GLU A 9 1.22 -17.59 1.00
N LEU A 10 2.37 -18.27 0.85
CA LEU A 10 3.49 -17.88 0.02
C LEU A 10 3.83 -19.04 -0.93
N ILE A 11 3.82 -18.76 -2.23
CA ILE A 11 4.19 -19.74 -3.26
C ILE A 11 5.52 -19.32 -3.88
N PHE A 12 6.54 -20.15 -3.77
CA PHE A 12 7.78 -19.95 -4.51
C PHE A 12 7.66 -20.53 -5.92
N GLY A 13 7.84 -19.69 -6.95
CA GLY A 13 7.86 -20.11 -8.35
C GLY A 13 6.49 -20.42 -8.97
N GLY A 14 5.39 -20.10 -8.28
CA GLY A 14 4.03 -20.34 -8.76
C GLY A 14 3.11 -19.15 -8.53
N ILE A 15 1.92 -19.22 -9.12
CA ILE A 15 0.86 -18.21 -9.03
C ILE A 15 -0.46 -18.97 -8.87
N ASP A 16 -1.28 -18.62 -7.87
CA ASP A 16 -2.64 -19.15 -7.72
C ASP A 16 -3.66 -18.19 -8.34
N SER A 17 -4.19 -18.57 -9.51
CA SER A 17 -5.19 -17.77 -10.23
C SER A 17 -6.55 -17.69 -9.55
N THR A 18 -6.79 -18.45 -8.48
CA THR A 18 -8.03 -18.36 -7.69
C THR A 18 -8.02 -17.18 -6.71
N LYS A 19 -6.87 -16.52 -6.51
CA LYS A 19 -6.69 -15.44 -5.53
C LYS A 19 -6.79 -14.03 -6.11
N TYR A 20 -6.94 -13.89 -7.41
CA TYR A 20 -7.12 -12.60 -8.08
C TYR A 20 -8.13 -12.69 -9.21
N THR A 21 -8.61 -11.54 -9.67
CA THR A 21 -9.46 -11.42 -10.85
C THR A 21 -8.72 -10.67 -11.95
N GLY A 22 -9.10 -10.90 -13.20
CA GLY A 22 -8.44 -10.26 -14.35
C GLY A 22 -7.04 -10.80 -14.63
N SER A 23 -6.18 -9.97 -15.21
CA SER A 23 -4.80 -10.32 -15.58
C SER A 23 -3.79 -9.63 -14.68
N ILE A 24 -2.66 -10.27 -14.44
CA ILE A 24 -1.54 -9.66 -13.71
C ILE A 24 -0.91 -8.56 -14.56
N THR A 25 -0.78 -7.37 -13.98
CA THR A 25 -0.03 -6.26 -14.56
C THR A 25 1.36 -6.24 -13.96
N TYR A 26 2.39 -6.40 -14.80
CA TYR A 26 3.79 -6.33 -14.37
C TYR A 26 4.30 -4.89 -14.45
N ILE A 27 4.92 -4.42 -13.38
CA ILE A 27 5.53 -3.09 -13.27
C ILE A 27 7.02 -3.28 -12.98
N PRO A 28 7.94 -2.53 -13.64
CA PRO A 28 9.36 -2.66 -13.39
C PRO A 28 9.72 -2.21 -11.97
N VAL A 29 10.69 -2.90 -11.39
CA VAL A 29 11.39 -2.42 -10.18
C VAL A 29 12.29 -1.24 -10.58
N VAL A 30 12.21 -0.14 -9.84
CA VAL A 30 12.94 1.10 -10.15
C VAL A 30 14.20 1.29 -9.29
N LEU A 31 14.28 0.61 -8.15
CA LEU A 31 15.44 0.63 -7.26
C LEU A 31 15.72 -0.79 -6.73
N GLU A 32 16.84 -1.38 -7.16
CA GLU A 32 17.28 -2.69 -6.67
C GLU A 32 17.63 -2.61 -5.17
N GLY A 33 17.27 -3.66 -4.42
CA GLY A 33 17.33 -3.69 -2.95
C GLY A 33 15.98 -3.47 -2.27
N TYR A 34 15.01 -2.91 -3.00
CA TYR A 34 13.62 -2.83 -2.59
C TYR A 34 12.70 -3.36 -3.69
N TRP A 35 11.51 -3.81 -3.32
CA TRP A 35 10.40 -3.97 -4.27
C TRP A 35 9.78 -2.60 -4.56
N GLU A 36 10.60 -1.65 -5.02
CA GLU A 36 10.19 -0.28 -5.28
C GLU A 36 9.69 -0.13 -6.72
N PHE A 37 8.54 0.53 -6.87
CA PHE A 37 7.92 0.79 -8.17
C PHE A 37 7.34 2.20 -8.23
N GLN A 38 7.18 2.71 -9.46
CA GLN A 38 6.58 4.01 -9.68
C GLN A 38 5.06 3.93 -9.60
N MET A 39 4.45 4.83 -8.82
CA MET A 39 3.02 5.09 -8.80
C MET A 39 2.71 6.37 -9.59
N THR A 40 1.73 6.27 -10.48
CA THR A 40 1.32 7.39 -11.33
C THR A 40 0.47 8.40 -10.59
N GLN A 41 -0.42 7.98 -9.69
CA GLN A 41 -1.27 8.88 -8.93
C GLN A 41 -1.81 8.21 -7.67
N VAL A 42 -2.04 9.01 -6.63
CA VAL A 42 -2.84 8.62 -5.46
C VAL A 42 -4.01 9.59 -5.35
N THR A 43 -5.24 9.08 -5.25
CA THR A 43 -6.45 9.90 -5.19
C THR A 43 -7.44 9.45 -4.13
N VAL A 44 -8.26 10.38 -3.66
CA VAL A 44 -9.48 10.12 -2.87
C VAL A 44 -10.65 10.74 -3.63
N GLY A 45 -11.51 9.91 -4.22
CA GLY A 45 -12.53 10.39 -5.14
C GLY A 45 -11.88 11.16 -6.31
N SER A 46 -12.25 12.43 -6.48
CA SER A 46 -11.65 13.33 -7.47
C SER A 46 -10.45 14.12 -6.95
N THR A 47 -10.11 14.03 -5.67
CA THR A 47 -8.99 14.75 -5.05
C THR A 47 -7.68 14.03 -5.31
N VAL A 48 -6.72 14.71 -5.92
CA VAL A 48 -5.36 14.18 -6.13
C VAL A 48 -4.51 14.44 -4.88
N ILE A 49 -4.06 13.36 -4.25
CA ILE A 49 -3.16 13.38 -3.08
C ILE A 49 -1.70 13.43 -3.54
N SER A 50 -1.37 12.69 -4.59
CA SER A 50 -0.07 12.75 -5.24
C SER A 50 -0.21 12.51 -6.73
N SER A 51 0.48 13.31 -7.55
CA SER A 51 0.53 13.18 -9.01
C SER A 51 1.70 12.32 -9.53
N SER A 52 2.60 11.90 -8.65
CA SER A 52 3.61 10.86 -8.89
C SER A 52 4.25 10.50 -7.54
N ALA A 53 4.51 9.22 -7.33
CA ALA A 53 5.22 8.75 -6.15
C ALA A 53 6.03 7.49 -6.47
N TYR A 54 6.95 7.15 -5.57
CA TYR A 54 7.56 5.83 -5.49
C TYR A 54 6.99 5.11 -4.27
N ALA A 55 6.76 3.81 -4.40
CA ALA A 55 6.24 2.98 -3.33
C ALA A 55 7.00 1.66 -3.27
N ILE A 56 7.10 1.10 -2.07
CA ILE A 56 7.66 -0.22 -1.83
C ILE A 56 6.54 -1.21 -1.49
N ALA A 57 6.60 -2.41 -2.06
CA ALA A 57 5.79 -3.53 -1.59
C ALA A 57 6.50 -4.20 -0.41
N ASP A 58 6.08 -3.86 0.82
CA ASP A 58 6.73 -4.33 2.05
C ASP A 58 5.73 -5.03 2.98
N THR A 59 5.75 -6.37 2.97
CA THR A 59 4.91 -7.19 3.88
C THR A 59 5.35 -7.10 5.34
N GLY A 60 6.51 -6.50 5.63
CA GLY A 60 7.06 -6.32 6.98
C GLY A 60 6.59 -5.06 7.71
N THR A 61 5.91 -4.14 7.02
CA THR A 61 5.38 -2.91 7.62
C THR A 61 3.87 -3.04 7.88
N THR A 62 3.45 -2.76 9.12
CA THR A 62 2.03 -2.89 9.54
C THR A 62 1.08 -1.91 8.85
N LEU A 63 1.53 -0.70 8.54
CA LEU A 63 0.71 0.41 8.04
C LEU A 63 1.17 0.87 6.65
N ILE A 64 0.25 1.48 5.89
CA ILE A 64 0.65 2.28 4.72
C ILE A 64 1.22 3.60 5.23
N THR A 65 2.50 3.82 4.97
CA THR A 65 3.20 5.06 5.32
C THR A 65 3.56 5.86 4.07
N GLY A 66 3.72 7.16 4.23
CA GLY A 66 4.06 8.07 3.14
C GLY A 66 4.57 9.40 3.67
N PRO A 67 5.01 10.31 2.79
CA PRO A 67 5.51 11.60 3.23
C PRO A 67 4.41 12.41 3.91
N THR A 68 4.78 13.17 4.94
CA THR A 68 3.84 13.85 5.84
C THR A 68 2.80 14.69 5.10
N GLN A 69 3.20 15.43 4.07
CA GLN A 69 2.28 16.27 3.31
C GLN A 69 1.15 15.47 2.66
N GLN A 70 1.48 14.35 2.03
CA GLN A 70 0.51 13.48 1.34
C GLN A 70 -0.38 12.77 2.36
N VAL A 71 0.18 12.28 3.48
CA VAL A 71 -0.60 11.64 4.55
C VAL A 71 -1.56 12.63 5.20
N THR A 72 -1.14 13.88 5.46
CA THR A 72 -2.03 14.92 5.97
C THR A 72 -3.15 15.24 4.96
N ALA A 73 -2.82 15.42 3.68
CA ALA A 73 -3.81 15.68 2.64
C ALA A 73 -4.81 14.52 2.49
N LEU A 74 -4.32 13.28 2.54
CA LEU A 74 -5.14 12.06 2.52
C LEU A 74 -6.15 12.06 3.67
N ASN A 75 -5.69 12.29 4.89
CA ASN A 75 -6.57 12.30 6.06
C ASN A 75 -7.61 13.42 6.00
N VAL A 76 -7.22 14.64 5.59
CA VAL A 76 -8.19 15.73 5.39
C VAL A 76 -9.25 15.35 4.36
N ALA A 77 -8.86 14.73 3.24
CA ALA A 77 -9.79 14.28 2.21
C ALA A 77 -10.74 13.17 2.69
N LEU A 78 -10.32 12.36 3.65
CA LEU A 78 -11.13 11.30 4.27
C LEU A 78 -11.94 11.79 5.49
N GLY A 79 -11.71 13.00 5.98
CA GLY A 79 -12.30 13.51 7.21
C GLY A 79 -11.66 12.96 8.49
N GLY A 80 -10.46 12.38 8.39
CA GLY A 80 -9.68 11.91 9.53
C GLY A 80 -9.19 13.07 10.41
N THR A 81 -9.00 12.78 11.69
CA THR A 81 -8.57 13.74 12.69
C THR A 81 -7.32 13.26 13.40
N TYR A 82 -6.53 14.17 13.96
CA TYR A 82 -5.35 13.76 14.74
C TYR A 82 -5.74 13.55 16.20
N ASP A 83 -5.57 12.32 16.67
CA ASP A 83 -5.60 11.99 18.09
C ASP A 83 -4.17 11.98 18.65
N SER A 84 -3.95 12.73 19.74
CA SER A 84 -2.62 12.89 20.33
C SER A 84 -2.03 11.61 20.95
N SER A 85 -2.85 10.58 21.20
CA SER A 85 -2.42 9.32 21.83
C SER A 85 -2.19 8.19 20.83
N SER A 86 -2.85 8.24 19.68
CA SER A 86 -2.87 7.17 18.67
C SER A 86 -2.46 7.61 17.26
N GLY A 87 -2.25 8.91 17.04
CA GLY A 87 -1.88 9.47 15.74
C GLY A 87 -3.11 9.86 14.92
N MET A 88 -3.02 9.79 13.60
CA MET A 88 -4.17 10.06 12.73
C MET A 88 -5.22 8.94 12.86
N VAL A 89 -6.49 9.30 13.09
CA VAL A 89 -7.66 8.42 13.28
C VAL A 89 -8.84 8.83 12.41
#